data_AF-A0A2T5I7P6-F1
#
_entry.id   AF-A0A2T5I7P6-F1
#
_cell.length_a   1.000
_cell.length_b   1.000
_cell.length_c   1.000
_cell.angle_alpha   90.00
_cell.angle_beta   90.00
_cell.angle_gamma   90.00
#
_symmetry.space_group_name_H-M   'P 1'
#
loop_
_entity.id
_entity.type
_entity.pdbx_description
1 polymer ?
#
loop_
_entity_poly.entity_id
_entity_poly.type
_entity_poly.pdbx_seq_one_letter_code
_entity_poly.pdbx_strand_id
1 'polypeptide(L)'
;MRILITNNTLDTRAGSELYVRDLALALLRRGHNPVAYSTRLGAVAEELRSATVPVIDDLNLLTVTPDIIHGQHHLDAMTAMLHFPDTPAVYFCHGWLPWEEMAPRFPTIQRYVAVDDLCRERLQCLHGIPPERISVIRNFVDLQRFGLRTDLPAIPRKALAFSNYIGEDGCLGILREACAARGIALDAIGLSVGHSEARPEQILGSYDIVFAKARCALEALASGTAVIACDAAGLGGMVMPDNYETFRALNFGIRSLRNPITLDTITRELDQYEAAGARAVTRRVRSEAGIDPAIEQILHVYQEAIEAHSRESREWKPRPEGFSHSRLQSASRYLREIADFTKRRYQVEQEKHLALAEAAAERTRAEQAELELVKIHNSRLWPLVMSLYRLKYRLWNRPIATLRTRRENRHRENRNDQNESKAGENSHPDDRVSVFEQIYTRNAWQSSESRSGPGSTLERTEILRRELPPMLARLGVRTLVDAPCGDCNWRQHTAIDLDAYIGVDIVPTLIEENRRRFPHPNWRFELADLVEDDLPRGDAVLCRDALIHLSLADILRALSNIRRSGAKYLLATSHETISANTDVTTGGWRSVNLMLAPFNLPPPLERIIENPQTGKILGIWMLAEMPLS
;
A
#
# COMPACT_ATOMS: atom_id res chain seq x y z
N MET A 1 -32.25 15.81 21.64
CA MET A 1 -30.93 15.75 22.31
C MET A 1 -29.85 16.22 21.36
N ARG A 2 -28.86 16.96 21.85
CA ARG A 2 -27.63 17.31 21.17
C ARG A 2 -26.56 16.27 21.50
N ILE A 3 -26.03 15.62 20.48
CA ILE A 3 -25.17 14.44 20.63
C ILE A 3 -23.85 14.76 19.95
N LEU A 4 -22.75 14.79 20.70
CA LEU A 4 -21.41 14.92 20.15
C LEU A 4 -20.84 13.54 19.86
N ILE A 5 -20.54 13.23 18.61
CA ILE A 5 -20.03 11.93 18.15
C ILE A 5 -18.56 12.09 17.77
N THR A 6 -17.66 11.39 18.44
CA THR A 6 -16.22 11.48 18.15
C THR A 6 -15.79 10.40 17.16
N ASN A 7 -14.75 10.65 16.35
CA ASN A 7 -14.11 9.61 15.55
C ASN A 7 -12.62 9.88 15.33
N ASN A 8 -11.82 8.83 15.14
CA ASN A 8 -10.37 8.94 14.90
C ASN A 8 -10.06 9.77 13.63
N THR A 9 -10.82 9.55 12.57
CA THR A 9 -10.75 10.32 11.32
C THR A 9 -12.12 10.33 10.66
N LEU A 10 -12.43 11.34 9.87
CA LEU A 10 -13.57 11.37 8.93
C LEU A 10 -13.09 11.62 7.50
N ASP A 11 -11.83 11.26 7.25
CA ASP A 11 -11.11 11.50 6.00
C ASP A 11 -11.50 10.51 4.90
N THR A 12 -11.44 9.20 5.19
CA THR A 12 -11.66 8.13 4.21
C THR A 12 -12.88 7.27 4.56
N ARG A 13 -13.40 6.55 3.56
CA ARG A 13 -14.53 5.63 3.73
C ARG A 13 -14.04 4.31 4.34
N ALA A 14 -14.02 4.25 5.66
CA ALA A 14 -13.74 3.03 6.41
C ALA A 14 -14.90 2.68 7.37
N GLY A 15 -14.80 1.53 8.04
CA GLY A 15 -15.92 0.94 8.78
C GLY A 15 -16.46 1.83 9.90
N SER A 16 -15.58 2.53 10.62
CA SER A 16 -15.96 3.37 11.75
C SER A 16 -16.57 4.71 11.30
N GLU A 17 -16.08 5.24 10.19
CA GLU A 17 -16.48 6.50 9.57
C GLU A 17 -17.88 6.35 8.99
N LEU A 18 -18.14 5.25 8.29
CA LEU A 18 -19.46 4.90 7.81
C LEU A 18 -20.43 4.58 8.94
N TYR A 19 -19.95 4.03 10.07
CA TYR A 19 -20.77 3.85 11.28
C TYR A 19 -21.22 5.21 11.83
N VAL A 20 -20.30 6.16 12.02
CA VAL A 20 -20.63 7.53 12.46
C VAL A 20 -21.58 8.20 11.49
N ARG A 21 -21.35 8.02 10.18
CA ARG A 21 -22.23 8.54 9.15
C ARG A 21 -23.67 8.05 9.33
N ASP A 22 -23.86 6.73 9.39
CA ASP A 22 -25.20 6.15 9.50
C ASP A 22 -25.89 6.52 10.80
N LEU A 23 -25.13 6.49 11.91
CA LEU A 23 -25.61 6.90 13.22
C LEU A 23 -26.10 8.35 13.20
N ALA A 24 -25.27 9.28 12.71
CA ALA A 24 -25.63 10.70 12.66
C ALA A 24 -26.84 10.94 11.77
N LEU A 25 -26.90 10.33 10.58
CA LEU A 25 -28.05 10.46 9.68
C LEU A 25 -29.33 9.90 10.31
N ALA A 26 -29.26 8.75 10.98
CA ALA A 26 -30.43 8.16 11.63
C ALA A 26 -30.90 8.98 12.84
N LEU A 27 -29.98 9.54 13.63
CA LEU A 27 -30.31 10.45 14.73
C LEU A 27 -30.97 11.74 14.21
N LEU A 28 -30.46 12.30 13.10
CA LEU A 28 -31.05 13.48 12.46
C LEU A 28 -32.47 13.19 11.97
N ARG A 29 -32.71 12.03 11.33
CA ARG A 29 -34.06 11.60 10.90
C ARG A 29 -35.06 11.50 12.05
N ARG A 30 -34.58 11.22 13.27
CA ARG A 30 -35.40 11.14 14.49
C ARG A 30 -35.53 12.49 15.23
N GLY A 31 -35.05 13.59 14.65
CA GLY A 31 -35.17 14.93 15.23
C GLY A 31 -34.16 15.23 16.34
N HIS A 32 -33.07 14.46 16.44
CA HIS A 32 -31.94 14.80 17.30
C HIS A 32 -30.95 15.72 16.57
N ASN A 33 -30.04 16.34 17.34
CA ASN A 33 -29.03 17.27 16.84
C ASN A 33 -27.63 16.64 16.95
N PRO A 34 -27.24 15.72 16.04
CA PRO A 34 -25.90 15.15 16.04
C PRO A 34 -24.87 16.18 15.57
N VAL A 35 -23.68 16.15 16.18
CA VAL A 35 -22.50 16.89 15.76
C VAL A 35 -21.35 15.88 15.70
N ALA A 36 -20.67 15.78 14.57
CA ALA A 36 -19.52 14.90 14.42
C ALA A 36 -18.21 15.67 14.68
N TYR A 37 -17.29 15.06 15.42
CA TYR A 37 -15.99 15.62 15.75
C TYR A 37 -14.86 14.65 15.39
N SER A 38 -13.84 15.16 14.71
CA SER A 38 -12.59 14.44 14.46
C SER A 38 -11.45 15.41 14.17
N THR A 39 -10.22 15.08 14.59
CA THR A 39 -9.05 15.91 14.23
C THR A 39 -8.64 15.84 12.77
N ARG A 40 -9.15 14.87 11.98
CA ARG A 40 -8.90 14.75 10.54
C ARG A 40 -10.22 14.64 9.79
N LEU A 41 -10.44 15.52 8.83
CA LEU A 41 -11.67 15.62 8.04
C LEU A 41 -11.38 15.39 6.56
N GLY A 42 -12.34 14.79 5.84
CA GLY A 42 -12.26 14.57 4.40
C GLY A 42 -13.58 14.09 3.83
N ALA A 43 -13.58 13.03 3.02
CA ALA A 43 -14.73 12.63 2.22
C ALA A 43 -16.00 12.33 3.03
N VAL A 44 -15.87 11.68 4.20
CA VAL A 44 -17.03 11.36 5.05
C VAL A 44 -17.53 12.61 5.79
N ALA A 45 -16.62 13.51 6.18
CA ALA A 45 -16.99 14.80 6.75
C ALA A 45 -17.83 15.64 5.78
N GLU A 46 -17.44 15.68 4.50
CA GLU A 46 -18.20 16.39 3.45
C GLU A 46 -19.57 15.76 3.18
N GLU A 47 -19.68 14.44 3.24
CA GLU A 47 -20.97 13.73 3.12
C GLU A 47 -21.91 14.09 4.28
N LEU A 48 -21.40 14.11 5.51
CA LEU A 48 -22.16 14.53 6.70
C LEU A 48 -22.60 16.01 6.62
N ARG A 49 -21.70 16.90 6.21
CA ARG A 49 -22.00 18.33 5.99
C ARG A 49 -23.09 18.53 4.94
N SER A 50 -22.99 17.79 3.83
CA SER A 50 -23.99 17.82 2.75
C SER A 50 -25.37 17.37 3.23
N ALA A 51 -25.40 16.46 4.20
CA ALA A 51 -26.62 16.02 4.88
C ALA A 51 -27.04 16.91 6.05
N THR A 52 -26.48 18.12 6.17
CA THR A 52 -26.76 19.12 7.21
C THR A 52 -26.36 18.74 8.64
N VAL A 53 -25.52 17.72 8.80
CA VAL A 53 -24.91 17.39 10.10
C VAL A 53 -23.65 18.25 10.29
N PRO A 54 -23.55 19.07 11.35
CA PRO A 54 -22.33 19.82 11.65
C PRO A 54 -21.14 18.89 11.89
N VAL A 55 -20.03 19.17 11.21
CA VAL A 55 -18.75 18.46 11.39
C VAL A 55 -17.66 19.45 11.74
N ILE A 56 -17.06 19.26 12.91
CA ILE A 56 -16.05 20.15 13.49
C ILE A 56 -14.74 19.40 13.76
N ASP A 57 -13.63 20.09 13.58
CA ASP A 57 -12.29 19.66 13.98
C ASP A 57 -11.77 20.42 15.20
N ASP A 58 -12.48 21.48 15.62
CA ASP A 58 -12.22 22.28 16.80
C ASP A 58 -13.47 22.35 17.69
N LEU A 59 -13.36 21.85 18.92
CA LEU A 59 -14.44 21.86 19.88
C LEU A 59 -14.82 23.27 20.35
N ASN A 60 -13.93 24.27 20.21
CA ASN A 60 -14.26 25.67 20.53
C ASN A 60 -15.35 26.24 19.61
N LEU A 61 -15.61 25.62 18.46
CA LEU A 61 -16.69 26.02 17.56
C LEU A 61 -18.07 25.59 18.09
N LEU A 62 -18.11 24.63 19.01
CA LEU A 62 -19.35 24.15 19.63
C LEU A 62 -19.64 24.97 20.90
N THR A 63 -20.30 26.11 20.72
CA THR A 63 -20.60 27.04 21.82
C THR A 63 -21.73 26.58 22.74
N VAL A 64 -22.49 25.55 22.35
CA VAL A 64 -23.57 24.99 23.14
C VAL A 64 -23.18 23.60 23.63
N THR A 65 -23.28 23.37 24.93
CA THR A 65 -22.93 22.09 25.54
C THR A 65 -23.78 20.94 24.94
N PRO A 66 -23.13 19.81 24.59
CA PRO A 66 -23.86 18.60 24.22
C PRO A 66 -24.60 18.04 25.44
N ASP A 67 -25.76 17.41 25.19
CA ASP A 67 -26.49 16.68 26.22
C ASP A 67 -25.78 15.37 26.56
N ILE A 68 -25.10 14.78 25.57
CA ILE A 68 -24.30 13.57 25.72
C ILE A 68 -23.16 13.49 24.70
N ILE A 69 -22.08 12.83 25.09
CA ILE A 69 -20.96 12.47 24.21
C ILE A 69 -21.07 10.98 23.85
N HIS A 70 -21.24 10.69 22.56
CA HIS A 70 -20.91 9.38 21.99
C HIS A 70 -19.40 9.36 21.75
N GLY A 71 -18.67 8.74 22.67
CA GLY A 71 -17.23 8.60 22.57
C GLY A 71 -16.88 7.31 21.83
N GLN A 72 -16.22 7.42 20.69
CA GLN A 72 -15.47 6.31 20.09
C GLN A 72 -14.10 6.84 19.63
N HIS A 73 -13.12 5.94 19.63
CA HIS A 73 -11.70 6.23 19.44
C HIS A 73 -11.07 7.13 20.51
N HIS A 74 -10.03 6.58 21.15
CA HIS A 74 -9.45 7.02 22.42
C HIS A 74 -9.14 8.52 22.48
N LEU A 75 -8.36 9.04 21.52
CA LEU A 75 -7.87 10.43 21.57
C LEU A 75 -9.00 11.43 21.39
N ASP A 76 -9.83 11.27 20.36
CA ASP A 76 -10.93 12.20 20.07
C ASP A 76 -12.00 12.17 21.16
N ALA A 77 -12.31 10.98 21.69
CA ALA A 77 -13.21 10.83 22.84
C ALA A 77 -12.67 11.55 24.08
N MET A 78 -11.39 11.34 24.42
CA MET A 78 -10.77 12.03 25.56
C MET A 78 -10.70 13.54 25.37
N THR A 79 -10.38 14.01 24.16
CA THR A 79 -10.36 15.45 23.84
C THR A 79 -11.74 16.07 24.03
N ALA A 80 -12.82 15.39 23.59
CA ALA A 80 -14.20 15.84 23.79
C ALA A 80 -14.59 15.87 25.27
N MET A 81 -14.31 14.81 26.02
CA MET A 81 -14.65 14.73 27.46
C MET A 81 -13.84 15.71 28.32
N LEU A 82 -12.60 16.04 27.93
CA LEU A 82 -11.82 17.09 28.61
C LEU A 82 -12.34 18.50 28.29
N HIS A 83 -12.91 18.71 27.10
CA HIS A 83 -13.49 20.00 26.71
C HIS A 83 -14.84 20.25 27.40
N PHE A 84 -15.66 19.20 27.53
CA PHE A 84 -16.96 19.21 28.17
C PHE A 84 -16.96 18.30 29.42
N PRO A 85 -16.30 18.70 30.52
CA PRO A 85 -16.04 17.84 31.67
C PRO A 85 -17.27 17.52 32.54
N ASP A 86 -18.40 18.17 32.28
CA ASP A 86 -19.67 17.94 32.97
C ASP A 86 -20.73 17.29 32.05
N THR A 87 -20.38 16.97 30.81
CA THR A 87 -21.29 16.27 29.89
C THR A 87 -21.13 14.76 30.08
N PRO A 88 -22.21 13.99 30.31
CA PRO A 88 -22.14 12.54 30.38
C PRO A 88 -21.68 11.93 29.06
N ALA A 89 -20.95 10.82 29.14
CA ALA A 89 -20.42 10.11 27.99
C ALA A 89 -20.79 8.63 28.00
N VAL A 90 -20.95 8.08 26.80
CA VAL A 90 -21.01 6.64 26.55
C VAL A 90 -19.87 6.29 25.61
N TYR A 91 -19.04 5.32 26.00
CA TYR A 91 -17.88 4.92 25.20
C TYR A 91 -18.15 3.65 24.39
N PHE A 92 -18.03 3.72 23.06
CA PHE A 92 -18.21 2.61 22.14
C PHE A 92 -16.86 2.00 21.76
N CYS A 93 -16.78 0.67 21.85
CA CYS A 93 -15.63 -0.13 21.41
C CYS A 93 -16.03 -0.95 20.17
N HIS A 94 -15.40 -0.65 19.03
CA HIS A 94 -15.71 -1.23 17.72
C HIS A 94 -14.74 -2.33 17.27
N GLY A 95 -13.61 -2.49 17.97
CA GLY A 95 -12.54 -3.37 17.50
C GLY A 95 -11.67 -3.97 18.61
N TRP A 96 -11.07 -5.12 18.28
CA TRP A 96 -10.19 -5.86 19.19
C TRP A 96 -8.73 -5.43 19.10
N LEU A 97 -8.22 -5.19 17.89
CA LEU A 97 -6.80 -4.98 17.60
C LEU A 97 -6.33 -3.52 17.72
N PRO A 98 -7.05 -2.52 17.16
CA PRO A 98 -6.53 -1.16 17.11
C PRO A 98 -6.38 -0.56 18.50
N TRP A 99 -5.30 0.19 18.72
CA TRP A 99 -5.07 0.85 20.01
C TRP A 99 -6.04 2.03 20.21
N GLU A 100 -6.58 2.57 19.12
CA GLU A 100 -7.61 3.60 19.11
C GLU A 100 -8.86 3.14 19.87
N GLU A 101 -9.11 1.83 19.95
CA GLU A 101 -10.21 1.20 20.72
C GLU A 101 -9.90 1.05 22.21
N MET A 102 -8.79 1.61 22.70
CA MET A 102 -8.44 1.59 24.11
C MET A 102 -9.42 2.44 24.91
N ALA A 103 -10.32 1.76 25.63
CA ALA A 103 -11.35 2.42 26.42
C ALA A 103 -10.73 3.23 27.57
N PRO A 104 -10.91 4.56 27.60
CA PRO A 104 -10.46 5.38 28.71
C PRO A 104 -11.32 5.14 29.94
N ARG A 105 -10.73 5.26 31.13
CA ARG A 105 -11.48 5.37 32.38
C ARG A 105 -11.56 6.85 32.74
N PHE A 106 -12.72 7.45 32.48
CA PHE A 106 -12.94 8.88 32.74
C PHE A 106 -14.25 9.10 33.50
N PRO A 107 -14.32 10.05 34.46
CA PRO A 107 -15.48 10.18 35.36
C PRO A 107 -16.81 10.43 34.67
N THR A 108 -16.82 11.11 33.52
CA THR A 108 -18.07 11.38 32.80
C THR A 108 -18.57 10.19 32.00
N ILE A 109 -17.75 9.16 31.78
CA ILE A 109 -18.21 7.94 31.11
C ILE A 109 -19.10 7.20 32.09
N GLN A 110 -20.35 6.98 31.71
CA GLN A 110 -21.35 6.30 32.53
C GLN A 110 -21.50 4.84 32.10
N ARG A 111 -21.62 4.62 30.78
CA ARG A 111 -21.76 3.30 30.16
C ARG A 111 -20.69 3.07 29.10
N TYR A 112 -20.38 1.80 28.88
CA TYR A 112 -19.56 1.32 27.77
C TYR A 112 -20.41 0.45 26.86
N VAL A 113 -20.24 0.57 25.56
CA VAL A 113 -20.94 -0.23 24.56
C VAL A 113 -19.92 -1.05 23.78
N ALA A 114 -20.11 -2.36 23.77
CA ALA A 114 -19.37 -3.28 22.91
C ALA A 114 -20.21 -3.58 21.66
N VAL A 115 -19.59 -3.53 20.48
CA VAL A 115 -20.31 -3.89 19.25
C VAL A 115 -20.49 -5.40 19.08
N ASP A 116 -19.68 -6.21 19.73
CA ASP A 116 -19.78 -7.68 19.69
C ASP A 116 -19.26 -8.30 20.98
N ASP A 117 -19.37 -9.62 21.08
CA ASP A 117 -18.95 -10.39 22.24
C ASP A 117 -17.43 -10.32 22.46
N LEU A 118 -16.64 -10.10 21.40
CA LEU A 118 -15.19 -9.96 21.49
C LEU A 118 -14.79 -8.61 22.10
N CYS A 119 -15.47 -7.53 21.70
CA CYS A 119 -15.29 -6.20 22.27
C CYS A 119 -15.76 -6.17 23.74
N ARG A 120 -16.82 -6.92 24.09
CA ARG A 120 -17.23 -7.10 25.50
C ARG A 120 -16.10 -7.74 26.31
N GLU A 121 -15.51 -8.81 25.79
CA GLU A 121 -14.37 -9.47 26.43
C GLU A 121 -13.16 -8.52 26.56
N ARG A 122 -12.89 -7.68 25.55
CA ARG A 122 -11.83 -6.66 25.60
C ARG A 122 -12.04 -5.68 26.75
N LEU A 123 -13.24 -5.13 26.87
CA LEU A 123 -13.59 -4.18 27.92
C LEU A 123 -13.43 -4.81 29.32
N GLN A 124 -13.82 -6.07 29.48
CA GLN A 124 -13.74 -6.80 30.74
C GLN A 124 -12.29 -7.18 31.10
N CYS A 125 -11.55 -7.78 30.17
CA CYS A 125 -10.27 -8.42 30.45
C CYS A 125 -9.07 -7.48 30.30
N LEU A 126 -9.09 -6.55 29.34
CA LEU A 126 -7.96 -5.64 29.09
C LEU A 126 -8.14 -4.27 29.76
N HIS A 127 -9.39 -3.82 29.93
CA HIS A 127 -9.69 -2.51 30.51
C HIS A 127 -10.33 -2.60 31.89
N GLY A 128 -10.61 -3.82 32.40
CA GLY A 128 -11.16 -4.06 33.73
C GLY A 128 -12.48 -3.32 33.98
N ILE A 129 -13.31 -3.16 32.94
CA ILE A 129 -14.61 -2.51 33.04
C ILE A 129 -15.62 -3.54 33.58
N PRO A 130 -16.40 -3.20 34.61
CA PRO A 130 -17.29 -4.17 35.24
C PRO A 130 -18.53 -4.45 34.34
N PRO A 131 -19.05 -5.70 34.33
CA PRO A 131 -20.10 -6.12 33.39
C PRO A 131 -21.37 -5.27 33.43
N GLU A 132 -21.78 -4.79 34.60
CA GLU A 132 -22.97 -3.95 34.80
C GLU A 132 -22.88 -2.59 34.09
N ARG A 133 -21.66 -2.16 33.72
CA ARG A 133 -21.42 -0.93 32.97
C ARG A 133 -21.32 -1.16 31.46
N ILE A 134 -21.39 -2.40 31.00
CA ILE A 134 -21.22 -2.77 29.60
C ILE A 134 -22.55 -3.21 28.99
N SER A 135 -22.94 -2.57 27.90
CA SER A 135 -24.06 -3.00 27.04
C SER A 135 -23.50 -3.54 25.73
N VAL A 136 -24.15 -4.54 25.13
CA VAL A 136 -23.78 -5.05 23.80
C VAL A 136 -24.80 -4.56 22.78
N ILE A 137 -24.37 -3.73 21.84
CA ILE A 137 -25.21 -3.24 20.73
C ILE A 137 -24.53 -3.61 19.42
N ARG A 138 -25.07 -4.60 18.73
CA ARG A 138 -24.44 -5.15 17.52
C ARG A 138 -24.49 -4.18 16.35
N ASN A 139 -23.53 -4.32 15.42
CA ASN A 139 -23.51 -3.52 14.20
C ASN A 139 -24.81 -3.69 13.42
N PHE A 140 -25.26 -2.63 12.77
CA PHE A 140 -26.54 -2.57 12.06
C PHE A 140 -26.34 -2.24 10.58
N VAL A 141 -27.43 -2.35 9.82
CA VAL A 141 -27.49 -2.02 8.40
C VAL A 141 -28.70 -1.12 8.12
N ASP A 142 -28.50 -0.10 7.27
CA ASP A 142 -29.60 0.72 6.79
C ASP A 142 -30.39 -0.04 5.71
N LEU A 143 -31.52 -0.61 6.11
CA LEU A 143 -32.38 -1.42 5.23
C LEU A 143 -33.12 -0.61 4.16
N GLN A 144 -33.17 0.72 4.29
CA GLN A 144 -33.71 1.61 3.27
C GLN A 144 -32.66 1.83 2.17
N ARG A 145 -31.38 1.88 2.54
CA ARG A 145 -30.26 1.99 1.61
C ARG A 145 -29.96 0.66 0.92
N PHE A 146 -29.92 -0.46 1.65
CA PHE A 146 -29.62 -1.78 1.11
C PHE A 146 -30.90 -2.53 0.71
N GLY A 147 -31.26 -2.39 -0.56
CA GLY A 147 -32.42 -3.04 -1.17
C GLY A 147 -32.29 -4.56 -1.25
N LEU A 148 -33.41 -5.26 -1.10
CA LEU A 148 -33.47 -6.71 -1.20
C LEU A 148 -33.51 -7.16 -2.66
N ARG A 149 -32.54 -7.98 -3.09
CA ARG A 149 -32.54 -8.58 -4.43
C ARG A 149 -33.63 -9.63 -4.63
N THR A 150 -33.86 -9.97 -5.90
CA THR A 150 -34.63 -11.15 -6.32
C THR A 150 -33.92 -12.43 -5.89
N ASP A 151 -34.66 -13.54 -5.86
CA ASP A 151 -34.14 -14.82 -5.38
C ASP A 151 -32.85 -15.25 -6.10
N LEU A 152 -31.97 -15.88 -5.31
CA LEU A 152 -30.68 -16.37 -5.75
C LEU A 152 -30.83 -17.55 -6.72
N PRO A 153 -29.94 -17.69 -7.72
CA PRO A 153 -29.99 -18.82 -8.64
C PRO A 153 -29.64 -20.13 -7.91
N ALA A 154 -30.17 -21.26 -8.38
CA ALA A 154 -29.84 -22.57 -7.82
C ALA A 154 -28.35 -22.92 -7.96
N ILE A 155 -27.68 -22.40 -9.00
CA ILE A 155 -26.25 -22.52 -9.23
C ILE A 155 -25.66 -21.10 -9.31
N PRO A 156 -24.70 -20.73 -8.44
CA PRO A 156 -24.12 -19.40 -8.40
C PRO A 156 -23.28 -19.15 -9.65
N ARG A 157 -23.29 -17.92 -10.17
CA ARG A 157 -22.51 -17.54 -11.37
C ARG A 157 -21.58 -16.36 -11.14
N LYS A 158 -21.91 -15.48 -10.20
CA LYS A 158 -21.11 -14.29 -9.90
C LYS A 158 -20.77 -14.22 -8.43
N ALA A 159 -19.49 -14.02 -8.14
CA ALA A 159 -18.98 -13.78 -6.80
C ALA A 159 -18.24 -12.44 -6.73
N LEU A 160 -18.21 -11.85 -5.54
CA LEU A 160 -17.47 -10.62 -5.25
C LEU A 160 -16.58 -10.82 -4.02
N ALA A 161 -15.30 -10.52 -4.13
CA ALA A 161 -14.43 -10.28 -2.98
C ALA A 161 -14.54 -8.80 -2.55
N PHE A 162 -15.22 -8.54 -1.43
CA PHE A 162 -15.47 -7.19 -0.93
C PHE A 162 -14.73 -6.96 0.39
N SER A 163 -13.47 -6.53 0.29
CA SER A 163 -12.63 -6.22 1.44
C SER A 163 -11.51 -5.25 1.07
N ASN A 164 -11.22 -4.30 1.97
CA ASN A 164 -10.10 -3.37 1.84
C ASN A 164 -8.72 -4.02 1.96
N TYR A 165 -8.64 -5.27 2.41
CA TYR A 165 -7.36 -5.95 2.72
C TYR A 165 -7.07 -7.13 1.79
N ILE A 166 -8.05 -7.59 1.01
CA ILE A 166 -7.84 -8.64 0.01
C ILE A 166 -7.22 -7.99 -1.23
N GLY A 167 -5.97 -8.32 -1.54
CA GLY A 167 -5.24 -7.88 -2.74
C GLY A 167 -4.87 -9.01 -3.68
N GLU A 168 -4.39 -8.69 -4.89
CA GLU A 168 -3.91 -9.66 -5.90
C GLU A 168 -2.73 -10.50 -5.37
N ASP A 169 -1.86 -9.88 -4.57
CA ASP A 169 -0.78 -10.55 -3.85
C ASP A 169 -1.25 -11.34 -2.61
N GLY A 170 -2.55 -11.42 -2.33
CA GLY A 170 -3.08 -12.07 -1.14
C GLY A 170 -3.80 -13.39 -1.45
N CYS A 171 -4.89 -13.61 -0.73
CA CYS A 171 -5.77 -14.76 -0.95
C CYS A 171 -6.61 -14.66 -2.23
N LEU A 172 -6.58 -13.54 -2.96
CA LEU A 172 -7.44 -13.31 -4.12
C LEU A 172 -7.19 -14.34 -5.25
N GLY A 173 -5.94 -14.71 -5.50
CA GLY A 173 -5.61 -15.74 -6.49
C GLY A 173 -6.27 -17.09 -6.18
N ILE A 174 -6.27 -17.50 -4.91
CA ILE A 174 -6.92 -18.74 -4.44
C ILE A 174 -8.44 -18.65 -4.61
N LEU A 175 -9.03 -17.50 -4.27
CA LEU A 175 -10.46 -17.27 -4.47
C LEU A 175 -10.84 -17.35 -5.96
N ARG A 176 -10.04 -16.72 -6.84
CA ARG A 176 -10.25 -16.74 -8.29
C ARG A 176 -10.18 -18.17 -8.83
N GLU A 177 -9.18 -18.95 -8.42
CA GLU A 177 -9.02 -20.34 -8.82
C GLU A 177 -10.20 -21.22 -8.37
N ALA A 178 -10.59 -21.11 -7.09
CA ALA A 178 -11.71 -21.88 -6.53
C ALA A 178 -13.05 -21.56 -7.20
N CYS A 179 -13.29 -20.28 -7.53
CA CYS A 179 -14.48 -19.82 -8.23
C CYS A 179 -14.48 -20.29 -9.70
N ALA A 180 -13.35 -20.15 -10.40
CA ALA A 180 -13.20 -20.55 -11.79
C ALA A 180 -13.44 -22.06 -11.98
N ALA A 181 -12.98 -22.90 -11.04
CA ALA A 181 -13.24 -24.34 -11.04
C ALA A 181 -14.73 -24.71 -10.99
N ARG A 182 -15.60 -23.80 -10.53
CA ARG A 182 -17.07 -23.96 -10.46
C ARG A 182 -17.83 -23.14 -11.50
N GLY A 183 -17.12 -22.49 -12.43
CA GLY A 183 -17.73 -21.62 -13.43
C GLY A 183 -18.32 -20.33 -12.82
N ILE A 184 -17.81 -19.88 -11.67
CA ILE A 184 -18.22 -18.65 -11.00
C ILE A 184 -17.24 -17.55 -11.37
N ALA A 185 -17.73 -16.44 -11.93
CA ALA A 185 -16.93 -15.26 -12.20
C ALA A 185 -16.69 -14.49 -10.89
N LEU A 186 -15.43 -14.19 -10.55
CA LEU A 186 -15.07 -13.46 -9.34
C LEU A 186 -14.57 -12.04 -9.67
N ASP A 187 -15.28 -11.05 -9.16
CA ASP A 187 -14.85 -9.65 -9.12
C ASP A 187 -14.21 -9.33 -7.76
N ALA A 188 -13.40 -8.27 -7.69
CA ALA A 188 -12.77 -7.82 -6.44
C ALA A 188 -12.91 -6.30 -6.30
N ILE A 189 -13.32 -5.86 -5.11
CA ILE A 189 -13.51 -4.44 -4.78
C ILE A 189 -12.95 -4.20 -3.37
N GLY A 190 -12.04 -3.24 -3.25
CA GLY A 190 -11.31 -2.92 -2.04
C GLY A 190 -10.10 -2.02 -2.29
N LEU A 191 -9.61 -1.38 -1.23
CA LEU A 191 -8.39 -0.55 -1.28
C LEU A 191 -7.18 -1.31 -1.83
N SER A 192 -6.92 -2.55 -1.37
CA SER A 192 -5.78 -3.37 -1.82
C SER A 192 -5.82 -3.80 -3.29
N VAL A 193 -6.95 -3.70 -3.98
CA VAL A 193 -7.06 -3.95 -5.43
C VAL A 193 -7.16 -2.66 -6.25
N GLY A 194 -7.00 -1.49 -5.62
CA GLY A 194 -7.05 -0.19 -6.29
C GLY A 194 -8.43 0.24 -6.77
N HIS A 195 -9.51 -0.45 -6.33
CA HIS A 195 -10.88 -0.16 -6.74
C HIS A 195 -11.79 -0.03 -5.53
N SER A 196 -12.12 1.22 -5.15
CA SER A 196 -13.03 1.52 -4.03
C SER A 196 -14.41 1.93 -4.54
N GLU A 197 -15.46 1.29 -4.02
CA GLU A 197 -16.85 1.62 -4.36
C GLU A 197 -17.48 2.52 -3.28
N ALA A 198 -18.02 3.66 -3.71
CA ALA A 198 -18.67 4.62 -2.81
C ALA A 198 -20.13 4.21 -2.49
N ARG A 199 -20.78 3.45 -3.37
CA ARG A 199 -22.19 3.03 -3.27
C ARG A 199 -22.35 1.51 -3.30
N PRO A 200 -21.88 0.78 -2.27
CA PRO A 200 -22.02 -0.68 -2.19
C PRO A 200 -23.45 -1.18 -2.35
N GLU A 201 -24.44 -0.39 -1.95
CA GLU A 201 -25.86 -0.68 -2.10
C GLU A 201 -26.32 -0.91 -3.55
N GLN A 202 -25.60 -0.37 -4.53
CA GLN A 202 -25.93 -0.51 -5.96
C GLN A 202 -25.35 -1.79 -6.55
N ILE A 203 -24.27 -2.31 -5.97
CA ILE A 203 -23.49 -3.42 -6.54
C ILE A 203 -23.76 -4.74 -5.84
N LEU A 204 -23.90 -4.76 -4.51
CA LEU A 204 -23.94 -6.01 -3.72
C LEU A 204 -25.08 -6.92 -4.19
N GLY A 205 -26.25 -6.36 -4.46
CA GLY A 205 -27.42 -7.12 -4.94
C GLY A 205 -27.23 -7.81 -6.31
N SER A 206 -26.18 -7.49 -7.07
CA SER A 206 -25.90 -8.10 -8.37
C SER A 206 -25.05 -9.39 -8.30
N TYR A 207 -24.51 -9.71 -7.13
CA TYR A 207 -23.64 -10.87 -6.91
C TYR A 207 -24.33 -11.97 -6.13
N ASP A 208 -24.10 -13.23 -6.52
CA ASP A 208 -24.72 -14.39 -5.87
C ASP A 208 -24.01 -14.75 -4.56
N ILE A 209 -22.68 -14.68 -4.57
CA ILE A 209 -21.82 -14.95 -3.40
C ILE A 209 -20.94 -13.73 -3.14
N VAL A 210 -20.82 -13.32 -1.88
CA VAL A 210 -19.89 -12.25 -1.48
C VAL A 210 -18.93 -12.79 -0.43
N PHE A 211 -17.63 -12.69 -0.69
CA PHE A 211 -16.58 -12.88 0.30
C PHE A 211 -16.36 -11.56 1.03
N ALA A 212 -16.75 -11.51 2.29
CA ALA A 212 -16.67 -10.29 3.09
C ALA A 212 -16.53 -10.60 4.58
N LYS A 213 -16.16 -9.60 5.37
CA LYS A 213 -16.18 -9.65 6.84
C LYS A 213 -16.91 -8.46 7.43
N ALA A 214 -17.17 -8.52 8.72
CA ALA A 214 -17.66 -7.40 9.52
C ALA A 214 -18.92 -6.75 8.93
N ARG A 215 -18.91 -5.42 8.82
CA ARG A 215 -19.99 -4.61 8.24
C ARG A 215 -20.32 -5.00 6.79
N CYS A 216 -19.31 -5.23 5.96
CA CYS A 216 -19.49 -5.61 4.55
C CYS A 216 -20.28 -6.93 4.41
N ALA A 217 -20.01 -7.91 5.28
CA ALA A 217 -20.75 -9.16 5.32
C ALA A 217 -22.22 -8.94 5.69
N LEU A 218 -22.49 -8.08 6.67
CA LEU A 218 -23.85 -7.73 7.08
C LEU A 218 -24.63 -7.01 5.97
N GLU A 219 -24.00 -6.06 5.28
CA GLU A 219 -24.58 -5.33 4.14
C GLU A 219 -24.90 -6.26 2.96
N ALA A 220 -24.01 -7.21 2.65
CA ALA A 220 -24.21 -8.20 1.61
C ALA A 220 -25.37 -9.16 1.94
N LEU A 221 -25.40 -9.70 3.16
CA LEU A 221 -26.50 -10.53 3.64
C LEU A 221 -27.85 -9.80 3.59
N ALA A 222 -27.88 -8.53 3.98
CA ALA A 222 -29.09 -7.70 3.98
C ALA A 222 -29.59 -7.38 2.55
N SER A 223 -28.66 -7.31 1.60
CA SER A 223 -28.94 -7.14 0.17
C SER A 223 -29.49 -8.42 -0.47
N GLY A 224 -29.30 -9.57 0.17
CA GLY A 224 -29.85 -10.86 -0.26
C GLY A 224 -28.85 -11.79 -0.95
N THR A 225 -27.54 -11.58 -0.76
CA THR A 225 -26.50 -12.44 -1.30
C THR A 225 -26.17 -13.58 -0.33
N ALA A 226 -25.66 -14.70 -0.85
CA ALA A 226 -24.93 -15.64 0.00
C ALA A 226 -23.60 -14.99 0.43
N VAL A 227 -23.13 -15.27 1.64
CA VAL A 227 -21.89 -14.69 2.17
C VAL A 227 -20.99 -15.78 2.70
N ILE A 228 -19.73 -15.74 2.27
CA ILE A 228 -18.65 -16.50 2.88
C ILE A 228 -17.83 -15.52 3.70
N ALA A 229 -17.80 -15.71 5.02
CA ALA A 229 -17.03 -14.87 5.93
C ALA A 229 -15.53 -15.08 5.63
N CYS A 230 -14.88 -14.09 5.02
CA CYS A 230 -13.51 -14.22 4.54
C CYS A 230 -12.83 -12.85 4.47
N ASP A 231 -11.54 -12.80 4.82
CA ASP A 231 -10.67 -11.63 4.67
C ASP A 231 -9.20 -12.06 4.58
N ALA A 232 -8.27 -11.13 4.36
CA ALA A 232 -6.83 -11.42 4.40
C ALA A 232 -6.37 -12.14 5.69
N ALA A 233 -7.08 -11.93 6.81
CA ALA A 233 -6.79 -12.59 8.08
C ALA A 233 -7.18 -14.09 8.13
N GLY A 234 -8.07 -14.56 7.26
CA GLY A 234 -8.50 -15.97 7.24
C GLY A 234 -9.93 -16.20 6.73
N LEU A 235 -10.36 -17.46 6.82
CA LEU A 235 -11.67 -17.96 6.40
C LEU A 235 -12.51 -18.35 7.63
N GLY A 236 -13.74 -17.85 7.70
CA GLY A 236 -14.74 -18.27 8.69
C GLY A 236 -15.69 -19.35 8.17
N GLY A 237 -16.12 -19.23 6.91
CA GLY A 237 -17.03 -20.19 6.27
C GLY A 237 -18.30 -19.55 5.70
N MET A 238 -19.12 -20.35 5.03
CA MET A 238 -20.43 -19.93 4.52
C MET A 238 -21.37 -19.59 5.68
N VAL A 239 -22.03 -18.43 5.61
CA VAL A 239 -23.05 -18.05 6.59
C VAL A 239 -24.34 -18.78 6.26
N MET A 240 -24.76 -19.64 7.16
CA MET A 240 -25.91 -20.52 7.03
C MET A 240 -26.89 -20.30 8.21
N PRO A 241 -28.17 -20.71 8.10
CA PRO A 241 -29.15 -20.51 9.17
C PRO A 241 -28.75 -21.08 10.53
N ASP A 242 -28.02 -22.20 10.55
CA ASP A 242 -27.57 -22.93 11.73
C ASP A 242 -26.39 -22.24 12.45
N ASN A 243 -25.48 -21.62 11.70
CA ASN A 243 -24.28 -20.96 12.23
C ASN A 243 -24.42 -19.43 12.35
N TYR A 244 -25.52 -18.86 11.87
CA TYR A 244 -25.78 -17.42 11.85
C TYR A 244 -25.56 -16.74 13.21
N GLU A 245 -26.07 -17.32 14.29
CA GLU A 245 -25.95 -16.71 15.63
C GLU A 245 -24.50 -16.59 16.10
N THR A 246 -23.68 -17.59 15.81
CA THR A 246 -22.25 -17.59 16.13
C THR A 246 -21.52 -16.50 15.36
N PHE A 247 -21.82 -16.34 14.07
CA PHE A 247 -21.26 -15.25 13.28
C PHE A 247 -21.76 -13.89 13.74
N ARG A 248 -23.05 -13.78 14.06
CA ARG A 248 -23.69 -12.54 14.48
C ARG A 248 -23.17 -12.06 15.84
N ALA A 249 -22.95 -12.96 16.78
CA ALA A 249 -22.35 -12.66 18.08
C ALA A 249 -20.94 -12.06 17.98
N LEU A 250 -20.21 -12.40 16.91
CA LEU A 250 -18.87 -11.87 16.60
C LEU A 250 -18.89 -10.81 15.49
N ASN A 251 -20.06 -10.30 15.11
CA ASN A 251 -20.24 -9.34 14.00
C ASN A 251 -19.59 -9.77 12.67
N PHE A 252 -19.44 -11.06 12.39
CA PHE A 252 -18.68 -11.55 11.23
C PHE A 252 -17.22 -11.05 11.24
N GLY A 253 -16.68 -10.74 12.41
CA GLY A 253 -15.38 -10.13 12.64
C GLY A 253 -14.23 -11.13 12.66
N ILE A 254 -13.03 -10.65 13.00
CA ILE A 254 -11.79 -11.40 12.84
C ILE A 254 -11.75 -12.74 13.59
N ARG A 255 -12.41 -12.85 14.76
CA ARG A 255 -12.45 -14.10 15.54
C ARG A 255 -13.30 -15.20 14.90
N SER A 256 -14.14 -14.84 13.94
CA SER A 256 -14.84 -15.81 13.10
C SER A 256 -13.92 -16.43 12.05
N LEU A 257 -12.83 -15.75 11.67
CA LEU A 257 -11.91 -16.14 10.59
C LEU A 257 -10.80 -17.08 11.13
N ARG A 258 -11.16 -18.33 11.42
CA ARG A 258 -10.28 -19.28 12.12
C ARG A 258 -9.49 -20.21 11.19
N ASN A 259 -9.98 -20.42 9.98
CA ASN A 259 -9.42 -21.39 9.05
C ASN A 259 -8.43 -20.72 8.09
N PRO A 260 -7.37 -21.43 7.67
CA PRO A 260 -6.48 -20.94 6.61
C PRO A 260 -7.23 -20.91 5.28
N ILE A 261 -6.88 -19.94 4.43
CA ILE A 261 -7.42 -19.83 3.08
C ILE A 261 -6.59 -20.73 2.16
N THR A 262 -7.18 -21.84 1.74
CA THR A 262 -6.61 -22.76 0.77
C THR A 262 -7.64 -23.09 -0.29
N LEU A 263 -7.19 -23.63 -1.43
CA LEU A 263 -8.10 -24.03 -2.51
C LEU A 263 -9.15 -25.02 -2.01
N ASP A 264 -8.77 -25.97 -1.16
CA ASP A 264 -9.65 -26.99 -0.56
C ASP A 264 -10.67 -26.37 0.40
N THR A 265 -10.23 -25.50 1.32
CA THR A 265 -11.15 -24.90 2.30
C THR A 265 -12.18 -24.01 1.61
N ILE A 266 -11.79 -23.19 0.65
CA ILE A 266 -12.74 -22.35 -0.11
C ILE A 266 -13.68 -23.20 -0.97
N THR A 267 -13.16 -24.24 -1.62
CA THR A 267 -13.94 -25.21 -2.40
C THR A 267 -15.06 -25.82 -1.56
N ARG A 268 -14.74 -26.28 -0.35
CA ARG A 268 -15.72 -26.85 0.57
C ARG A 268 -16.80 -25.85 0.99
N GLU A 269 -16.46 -24.58 1.19
CA GLU A 269 -17.44 -23.55 1.54
C GLU A 269 -18.33 -23.17 0.34
N LEU A 270 -17.78 -23.15 -0.87
CA LEU A 270 -18.56 -22.93 -2.09
C LEU A 270 -19.56 -24.06 -2.34
N ASP A 271 -19.19 -25.31 -2.03
CA ASP A 271 -20.07 -26.48 -2.20
C ASP A 271 -21.24 -26.51 -1.20
N GLN A 272 -21.16 -25.73 -0.11
CA GLN A 272 -22.25 -25.56 0.85
C GLN A 272 -23.28 -24.51 0.41
N TYR A 273 -23.11 -23.89 -0.75
CA TYR A 273 -24.04 -22.89 -1.25
C TYR A 273 -25.46 -23.48 -1.42
N GLU A 274 -26.42 -22.85 -0.75
CA GLU A 274 -27.84 -23.13 -0.91
C GLU A 274 -28.64 -21.82 -0.99
N ALA A 275 -29.33 -21.59 -2.11
CA ALA A 275 -30.11 -20.37 -2.34
C ALA A 275 -31.23 -20.16 -1.29
N ALA A 276 -31.89 -21.25 -0.87
CA ALA A 276 -32.94 -21.20 0.16
C ALA A 276 -32.35 -20.86 1.54
N GLY A 277 -31.21 -21.46 1.89
CA GLY A 277 -30.48 -21.15 3.13
C GLY A 277 -30.03 -19.68 3.18
N ALA A 278 -29.43 -19.18 2.13
CA ALA A 278 -29.04 -17.76 2.01
C ALA A 278 -30.25 -16.82 2.16
N ARG A 279 -31.39 -17.15 1.53
CA ARG A 279 -32.63 -16.37 1.67
C ARG A 279 -33.17 -16.37 3.11
N ALA A 280 -33.07 -17.49 3.82
CA ALA A 280 -33.47 -17.59 5.23
C ALA A 280 -32.57 -16.71 6.12
N VAL A 281 -31.25 -16.72 5.90
CA VAL A 281 -30.31 -15.83 6.60
C VAL A 281 -30.64 -14.37 6.32
N THR A 282 -30.89 -13.99 5.06
CA THR A 282 -31.28 -12.62 4.71
C THR A 282 -32.54 -12.16 5.43
N ARG A 283 -33.59 -13.00 5.49
CA ARG A 283 -34.83 -12.65 6.22
C ARG A 283 -34.53 -12.35 7.69
N ARG A 284 -33.66 -13.17 8.30
CA ARG A 284 -33.24 -12.99 9.69
C ARG A 284 -32.41 -11.72 9.91
N VAL A 285 -31.44 -11.44 9.04
CA VAL A 285 -30.66 -10.19 9.08
C VAL A 285 -31.57 -8.97 8.97
N ARG A 286 -32.55 -9.00 8.06
CA ARG A 286 -33.48 -7.88 7.87
C ARG A 286 -34.46 -7.71 9.05
N SER A 287 -34.77 -8.75 9.80
CA SER A 287 -35.59 -8.64 11.02
C SER A 287 -34.80 -8.19 12.25
N GLU A 288 -33.51 -8.54 12.35
CA GLU A 288 -32.73 -8.38 13.60
C GLU A 288 -31.67 -7.26 13.54
N ALA A 289 -31.15 -6.91 12.35
CA ALA A 289 -29.98 -6.05 12.21
C ALA A 289 -30.28 -4.69 11.56
N GLY A 290 -31.55 -4.31 11.44
CA GLY A 290 -31.93 -3.00 10.93
C GLY A 290 -31.40 -1.85 11.80
N ILE A 291 -31.12 -0.72 11.16
CA ILE A 291 -30.65 0.49 11.84
C ILE A 291 -31.65 1.00 12.89
N ASP A 292 -32.95 0.90 12.64
CA ASP A 292 -33.94 1.49 13.53
C ASP A 292 -33.97 0.88 14.95
N PRO A 293 -34.05 -0.45 15.12
CA PRO A 293 -33.93 -1.08 16.44
C PRO A 293 -32.60 -0.76 17.15
N ALA A 294 -31.50 -0.71 16.40
CA ALA A 294 -30.18 -0.36 16.95
C ALA A 294 -30.15 1.07 17.50
N ILE A 295 -30.71 2.04 16.78
CA ILE A 295 -30.77 3.44 17.24
C ILE A 295 -31.67 3.57 18.47
N GLU A 296 -32.74 2.80 18.59
CA GLU A 296 -33.55 2.77 19.83
C GLU A 296 -32.73 2.28 21.04
N GLN A 297 -31.95 1.21 20.87
CA GLN A 297 -31.06 0.71 21.93
C GLN A 297 -29.98 1.75 22.30
N ILE A 298 -29.40 2.43 21.30
CA ILE A 298 -28.40 3.48 21.52
C ILE A 298 -29.01 4.65 22.31
N LEU A 299 -30.19 5.13 21.89
CA LEU A 299 -30.91 6.20 22.58
C LEU A 299 -31.29 5.81 24.02
N HIS A 300 -31.65 4.54 24.26
CA HIS A 300 -31.91 4.05 25.60
C HIS A 300 -30.65 4.11 26.48
N VAL A 301 -29.50 3.64 25.99
CA VAL A 301 -28.22 3.72 26.71
C VAL A 301 -27.81 5.18 26.96
N TYR A 302 -28.09 6.09 26.02
CA TYR A 302 -27.86 7.52 26.23
C TYR A 302 -28.70 8.07 27.37
N GLN A 303 -29.99 7.75 27.39
CA GLN A 303 -30.89 8.20 28.44
C GLN A 303 -30.45 7.68 29.80
N GLU A 304 -30.10 6.40 29.90
CA GLU A 304 -29.57 5.82 31.14
C GLU A 304 -28.29 6.52 31.63
N ALA A 305 -27.38 6.86 30.71
CA ALA A 305 -26.14 7.57 31.04
C ALA A 305 -26.42 9.00 31.55
N ILE A 306 -27.34 9.72 30.90
CA ILE A 306 -27.75 11.07 31.33
C ILE A 306 -28.39 11.03 32.73
N GLU A 307 -29.25 10.04 32.99
CA GLU A 307 -29.91 9.86 34.28
C GLU A 307 -28.95 9.42 35.39
N ALA A 308 -28.00 8.53 35.10
CA ALA A 308 -26.95 8.13 36.03
C ALA A 308 -26.09 9.33 36.43
N HIS A 309 -25.61 10.10 35.46
CA HIS A 309 -24.80 11.29 35.71
C HIS A 309 -25.56 12.36 36.49
N SER A 310 -26.84 12.58 36.16
CA SER A 310 -27.68 13.54 36.89
C SER A 310 -27.89 13.15 38.36
N ARG A 311 -27.91 11.85 38.68
CA ARG A 311 -27.97 11.36 40.07
C ARG A 311 -26.66 11.61 40.80
N GLU A 312 -25.53 11.23 40.19
CA GLU A 312 -24.19 11.45 40.75
C GLU A 312 -23.92 12.94 41.03
N SER A 313 -24.28 13.82 40.10
CA SER A 313 -24.10 15.27 40.25
C SER A 313 -25.00 15.89 41.32
N ARG A 314 -26.15 15.28 41.67
CA ARG A 314 -27.02 15.73 42.78
C ARG A 314 -26.50 15.30 44.15
N GLU A 315 -25.78 14.19 44.21
CA GLU A 315 -25.20 13.64 45.45
C GLU A 315 -23.87 14.30 45.83
N TRP A 316 -23.16 14.91 44.86
CA TRP A 316 -21.84 15.50 45.06
C TRP A 316 -21.88 17.03 45.29
N LYS A 317 -21.18 17.54 46.33
CA LYS A 317 -21.09 18.99 46.64
C LYS A 317 -20.37 19.78 45.52
N PRO A 318 -20.76 21.04 45.24
CA PRO A 318 -20.20 21.81 44.12
C PRO A 318 -18.66 21.92 44.22
N ARG A 319 -17.97 21.57 43.13
CA ARG A 319 -16.51 21.77 42.99
C ARG A 319 -16.22 23.27 42.85
N PRO A 320 -15.05 23.80 43.27
CA PRO A 320 -14.71 25.21 43.04
C PRO A 320 -14.66 25.50 41.53
N GLU A 321 -15.67 26.21 41.05
CA GLU A 321 -15.90 26.52 39.64
C GLU A 321 -14.90 27.61 39.17
N GLY A 322 -14.16 27.33 38.11
CA GLY A 322 -13.30 28.33 37.44
C GLY A 322 -11.90 27.84 37.12
N PHE A 323 -11.13 27.35 38.10
CA PHE A 323 -9.71 26.99 37.88
C PHE A 323 -9.51 25.55 37.37
N SER A 324 -10.49 24.67 37.55
CA SER A 324 -10.42 23.28 37.07
C SER A 324 -10.80 23.18 35.59
N HIS A 325 -11.89 23.82 35.17
CA HIS A 325 -12.38 23.80 33.79
C HIS A 325 -11.38 24.39 32.80
N SER A 326 -10.78 25.54 33.10
CA SER A 326 -9.77 26.15 32.23
C SER A 326 -8.53 25.25 32.02
N ARG A 327 -8.14 24.48 33.05
CA ARG A 327 -7.05 23.49 32.93
C ARG A 327 -7.47 22.28 32.11
N LEU A 328 -8.70 21.78 32.26
CA LEU A 328 -9.22 20.67 31.46
C LEU A 328 -9.39 21.06 29.98
N GLN A 329 -9.89 22.26 29.69
CA GLN A 329 -9.95 22.79 28.33
C GLN A 329 -8.56 23.01 27.72
N SER A 330 -7.58 23.43 28.53
CA SER A 330 -6.19 23.54 28.08
C SER A 330 -5.56 22.15 27.82
N ALA A 331 -5.86 21.17 28.66
CA ALA A 331 -5.47 19.77 28.44
C ALA A 331 -6.15 19.18 27.19
N SER A 332 -7.42 19.52 26.93
CA SER A 332 -8.13 19.16 25.70
C SER A 332 -7.44 19.72 24.46
N ARG A 333 -7.07 21.02 24.47
CA ARG A 333 -6.31 21.65 23.37
C ARG A 333 -4.96 20.97 23.14
N TYR A 334 -4.21 20.73 24.21
CA TYR A 334 -2.93 20.01 24.12
C TYR A 334 -3.12 18.58 23.56
N LEU A 335 -4.13 17.85 24.03
CA LEU A 335 -4.41 16.50 23.54
C LEU A 335 -4.80 16.50 22.05
N ARG A 336 -5.58 17.49 21.61
CA ARG A 336 -5.91 17.71 20.19
C ARG A 336 -4.66 17.95 19.34
N GLU A 337 -3.74 18.80 19.81
CA GLU A 337 -2.48 19.10 19.10
C GLU A 337 -1.62 17.86 18.92
N ILE A 338 -1.45 17.04 19.97
CA ILE A 338 -0.67 15.80 19.86
C ILE A 338 -1.41 14.68 19.13
N ALA A 339 -2.75 14.74 19.05
CA ALA A 339 -3.52 13.66 18.46
C ALA A 339 -3.21 13.44 16.99
N ASP A 340 -3.16 14.51 16.18
CA ASP A 340 -2.79 14.36 14.76
C ASP A 340 -1.35 13.87 14.59
N PHE A 341 -0.42 14.35 15.43
CA PHE A 341 0.96 13.88 15.44
C PHE A 341 1.07 12.38 15.75
N THR A 342 0.40 11.92 16.81
CA THR A 342 0.37 10.50 17.21
C THR A 342 -0.27 9.64 16.13
N LYS A 343 -1.39 10.08 15.54
CA LYS A 343 -2.07 9.38 14.43
C LYS A 343 -1.16 9.22 13.23
N ARG A 344 -0.47 10.29 12.80
CA ARG A 344 0.49 10.24 11.68
C ARG A 344 1.66 9.30 11.97
N ARG A 345 2.24 9.35 13.17
CA ARG A 345 3.35 8.46 13.53
C ARG A 345 2.93 6.99 13.50
N TYR A 346 1.76 6.69 14.05
CA TYR A 346 1.23 5.32 14.02
C TYR A 346 0.95 4.87 12.59
N GLN A 347 0.37 5.72 11.75
CA GLN A 347 0.12 5.41 10.34
C GLN A 347 1.42 5.10 9.59
N VAL A 348 2.47 5.91 9.76
CA VAL A 348 3.78 5.69 9.15
C VAL A 348 4.42 4.38 9.65
N GLU A 349 4.25 4.05 10.93
CA GLU A 349 4.74 2.79 11.49
C GLU A 349 3.99 1.58 10.92
N GLN A 350 2.67 1.68 10.75
CA GLN A 350 1.86 0.64 10.08
C GLN A 350 2.27 0.46 8.61
N GLU A 351 2.43 1.55 7.86
CA GLU A 351 2.89 1.51 6.46
C GLU A 351 4.28 0.88 6.35
N LYS A 352 5.18 1.20 7.30
CA LYS A 352 6.50 0.57 7.39
C LYS A 352 6.39 -0.93 7.68
N HIS A 353 5.54 -1.34 8.62
CA HIS A 353 5.33 -2.76 8.93
C HIS A 353 4.72 -3.53 7.75
N LEU A 354 3.77 -2.93 7.04
CA LEU A 354 3.18 -3.52 5.84
C LEU A 354 4.22 -3.68 4.74
N ALA A 355 5.00 -2.64 4.45
CA ALA A 355 6.08 -2.70 3.46
C ALA A 355 7.14 -3.76 3.80
N LEU A 356 7.48 -3.91 5.09
CA LEU A 356 8.38 -4.98 5.54
C LEU A 356 7.77 -6.38 5.38
N ALA A 357 6.47 -6.54 5.64
CA ALA A 357 5.77 -7.81 5.46
C ALA A 357 5.62 -8.18 3.98
N GLU A 358 5.31 -7.22 3.11
CA GLU A 358 5.26 -7.38 1.66
C GLU A 358 6.64 -7.79 1.12
N ALA A 359 7.70 -7.08 1.49
CA ALA A 359 9.06 -7.43 1.10
C ALA A 359 9.47 -8.84 1.58
N ALA A 360 9.03 -9.25 2.78
CA ALA A 360 9.26 -10.60 3.28
C ALA A 360 8.47 -11.66 2.48
N ALA A 361 7.20 -11.39 2.14
CA ALA A 361 6.37 -12.28 1.34
C ALA A 361 6.91 -12.44 -0.09
N GLU A 362 7.33 -11.34 -0.72
CA GLU A 362 8.00 -11.35 -2.03
C GLU A 362 9.29 -12.18 -1.99
N ARG A 363 10.09 -12.02 -0.94
CA ARG A 363 11.29 -12.83 -0.73
C ARG A 363 10.96 -14.33 -0.64
N THR A 364 9.97 -14.72 0.16
CA THR A 364 9.57 -16.13 0.27
C THR A 364 9.03 -16.67 -1.06
N ARG A 365 8.30 -15.87 -1.85
CA ARG A 365 7.86 -16.27 -3.20
C ARG A 365 9.02 -16.45 -4.15
N ALA A 366 10.01 -15.54 -4.11
CA ALA A 366 11.21 -15.67 -4.92
C ALA A 366 11.97 -16.96 -4.56
N GLU A 367 12.13 -17.26 -3.26
CA GLU A 367 12.75 -18.50 -2.79
C GLU A 367 11.97 -19.75 -3.24
N GLN A 368 10.63 -19.74 -3.20
CA GLN A 368 9.80 -20.84 -3.70
C GLN A 368 9.86 -20.99 -5.22
N ALA A 369 9.86 -19.90 -5.97
CA ALA A 369 10.03 -19.91 -7.42
C ALA A 369 11.42 -20.43 -7.82
N GLU A 370 12.46 -20.07 -7.08
CA GLU A 370 13.81 -20.62 -7.25
C GLU A 370 13.82 -22.14 -7.01
N LEU A 371 13.16 -22.63 -5.96
CA LEU A 371 13.03 -24.07 -5.69
C LEU A 371 12.28 -24.82 -6.80
N GLU A 372 11.19 -24.26 -7.33
CA GLU A 372 10.45 -24.85 -8.46
C GLU A 372 11.29 -24.82 -9.76
N LEU A 373 12.01 -23.73 -10.03
CA LEU A 373 12.93 -23.64 -11.16
C LEU A 373 14.07 -24.66 -11.05
N VAL A 374 14.61 -24.90 -9.84
CA VAL A 374 15.61 -25.94 -9.58
C VAL A 374 15.04 -27.34 -9.85
N LYS A 375 13.79 -27.62 -9.47
CA LYS A 375 13.12 -28.90 -9.80
C LYS A 375 12.95 -29.08 -11.30
N ILE A 376 12.56 -28.02 -12.02
CA ILE A 376 12.41 -28.04 -13.48
C ILE A 376 13.78 -28.25 -14.14
N HIS A 377 14.82 -27.55 -13.68
CA HIS A 377 16.19 -27.66 -14.20
C HIS A 377 16.79 -29.07 -13.97
N ASN A 378 16.46 -29.70 -12.85
CA ASN A 378 16.88 -31.06 -12.51
C ASN A 378 15.98 -32.15 -13.14
N SER A 379 14.94 -31.79 -13.89
CA SER A 379 14.08 -32.75 -14.57
C SER A 379 14.79 -33.38 -15.77
N ARG A 380 14.51 -34.65 -16.05
CA ARG A 380 15.05 -35.38 -17.23
C ARG A 380 14.66 -34.75 -18.58
N LEU A 381 13.66 -33.87 -18.58
CA LEU A 381 13.14 -33.19 -19.77
C LEU A 381 13.86 -31.87 -20.08
N TRP A 382 14.54 -31.27 -19.11
CA TRP A 382 15.21 -29.97 -19.26
C TRP A 382 16.29 -29.94 -20.35
N PRO A 383 17.15 -30.96 -20.52
CA PRO A 383 18.10 -31.02 -21.64
C PRO A 383 17.40 -31.03 -23.00
N LEU A 384 16.23 -31.65 -23.09
CA LEU A 384 15.41 -31.77 -24.30
C LEU A 384 14.74 -30.44 -24.66
N VAL A 385 14.18 -29.75 -23.66
CA VAL A 385 13.61 -28.40 -23.80
C VAL A 385 14.68 -27.40 -24.23
N MET A 386 15.87 -27.44 -23.62
CA MET A 386 17.00 -26.58 -24.00
C MET A 386 17.55 -26.88 -25.40
N SER A 387 17.52 -28.15 -25.82
CA SER A 387 17.90 -28.56 -27.18
C SER A 387 16.94 -28.00 -28.23
N LEU A 388 15.63 -28.07 -27.97
CA LEU A 388 14.59 -27.49 -28.83
C LEU A 388 14.66 -25.96 -28.86
N TYR A 389 14.92 -25.33 -27.72
CA TYR A 389 15.10 -23.88 -27.62
C TYR A 389 16.33 -23.41 -28.43
N ARG A 390 17.48 -24.08 -28.31
CA ARG A 390 18.68 -23.80 -29.12
C ARG A 390 18.44 -24.01 -30.62
N LEU A 391 17.63 -25.01 -30.99
CA LEU A 391 17.28 -25.27 -32.39
C LEU A 391 16.36 -24.17 -32.95
N LYS A 392 15.35 -23.74 -32.18
CA LYS A 392 14.47 -22.60 -32.52
C LYS A 392 15.29 -21.31 -32.68
N TYR A 393 16.23 -21.04 -31.78
CA TYR A 393 17.09 -19.86 -31.84
C TYR A 393 18.04 -19.88 -33.05
N ARG A 394 18.62 -21.03 -33.40
CA ARG A 394 19.45 -21.22 -34.61
C ARG A 394 18.67 -21.09 -35.92
N LEU A 395 17.38 -21.39 -35.92
CA LEU A 395 16.52 -21.27 -37.10
C LEU A 395 16.00 -19.85 -37.30
N TRP A 396 15.83 -19.08 -36.21
CA TRP A 396 15.37 -17.69 -36.28
C TRP A 396 16.51 -16.70 -36.59
N ASN A 397 17.74 -16.99 -36.15
CA ASN A 397 18.92 -16.14 -36.38
C ASN A 397 19.87 -16.69 -37.47
N ARG A 398 19.36 -16.93 -38.68
CA ARG A 398 20.23 -16.95 -39.86
C ARG A 398 20.47 -15.52 -40.33
N PRO A 399 21.72 -15.09 -40.56
CA PRO A 399 22.01 -13.73 -41.01
C PRO A 399 21.50 -13.55 -42.44
N ILE A 400 20.58 -12.60 -42.65
CA ILE A 400 20.36 -11.98 -43.97
C ILE A 400 21.57 -11.10 -44.26
N ALA A 401 22.70 -11.74 -44.56
CA ALA A 401 23.96 -11.09 -44.93
C ALA A 401 24.56 -11.82 -46.13
N THR A 402 23.80 -11.87 -47.22
CA THR A 402 24.30 -12.09 -48.58
C THR A 402 23.18 -11.64 -49.51
N LEU A 403 23.24 -10.37 -49.95
CA LEU A 403 22.58 -9.75 -51.14
C LEU A 403 22.38 -8.22 -50.97
N ARG A 404 23.36 -7.51 -50.40
CA ARG A 404 23.39 -6.03 -50.42
C ARG A 404 24.78 -5.49 -50.72
N THR A 405 25.36 -5.96 -51.83
CA THR A 405 26.57 -5.37 -52.44
C THR A 405 26.39 -5.31 -53.94
N ARG A 406 25.37 -4.57 -54.41
CA ARG A 406 25.27 -4.10 -55.80
C ARG A 406 24.12 -3.11 -56.03
N ARG A 407 23.96 -2.06 -55.19
CA ARG A 407 23.03 -0.98 -55.55
C ARG A 407 23.22 0.37 -54.85
N GLU A 408 24.43 0.78 -54.49
CA GLU A 408 24.65 2.12 -53.88
C GLU A 408 25.81 2.92 -54.50
N ASN A 409 26.20 2.62 -55.75
CA ASN A 409 27.17 3.42 -56.50
C ASN A 409 26.60 4.15 -57.74
N ARG A 410 25.28 4.39 -57.79
CA ARG A 410 24.67 5.33 -58.73
C ARG A 410 23.55 6.08 -58.04
N HIS A 411 23.91 7.16 -57.35
CA HIS A 411 23.18 8.44 -57.27
C HIS A 411 23.76 9.23 -56.09
N ARG A 412 25.02 9.64 -56.28
CA ARG A 412 25.48 10.90 -55.70
C ARG A 412 24.91 12.02 -56.57
N GLU A 413 24.61 13.15 -55.94
CA GLU A 413 24.38 14.46 -56.59
C GLU A 413 23.03 14.64 -57.29
N ASN A 414 22.02 15.11 -56.55
CA ASN A 414 21.44 16.43 -56.81
C ASN A 414 20.31 16.82 -55.83
N ARG A 415 20.48 18.03 -55.28
CA ARG A 415 19.46 19.05 -54.95
C ARG A 415 18.69 18.97 -53.62
N ASN A 416 19.11 19.89 -52.74
CA ASN A 416 18.27 20.76 -51.91
C ASN A 416 16.95 21.14 -52.61
N ASP A 417 15.82 21.04 -51.90
CA ASP A 417 15.07 22.18 -51.34
C ASP A 417 13.69 21.74 -50.81
N GLN A 418 13.26 22.41 -49.73
CA GLN A 418 11.88 22.66 -49.27
C GLN A 418 11.09 21.60 -48.46
N ASN A 419 11.03 21.91 -47.16
CA ASN A 419 9.86 22.10 -46.28
C ASN A 419 8.65 21.14 -46.24
N GLU A 420 8.45 20.69 -45.00
CA GLU A 420 7.20 20.64 -44.23
C GLU A 420 6.14 19.55 -44.43
N SER A 421 5.76 19.02 -43.25
CA SER A 421 4.50 18.37 -42.88
C SER A 421 4.28 16.92 -43.34
N LYS A 422 4.61 15.99 -42.43
CA LYS A 422 3.80 14.80 -42.10
C LYS A 422 4.28 14.19 -40.79
N ALA A 423 3.70 14.69 -39.69
CA ALA A 423 3.71 13.99 -38.43
C ALA A 423 2.72 12.82 -38.54
N GLY A 424 3.24 11.61 -38.45
CA GLY A 424 2.49 10.35 -38.48
C GLY A 424 3.43 9.22 -38.08
N GLU A 425 3.29 8.83 -36.82
CA GLU A 425 3.51 7.47 -36.27
C GLU A 425 4.61 6.61 -36.93
N ASN A 426 5.72 6.46 -36.20
CA ASN A 426 6.47 5.21 -36.05
C ASN A 426 7.62 5.42 -35.04
N SER A 427 7.33 5.31 -33.74
CA SER A 427 8.40 5.16 -32.74
C SER A 427 8.81 3.69 -32.69
N HIS A 428 9.98 3.36 -33.22
CA HIS A 428 10.59 2.06 -33.06
C HIS A 428 10.84 1.78 -31.55
N PRO A 429 10.49 0.59 -31.02
CA PRO A 429 10.70 0.24 -29.61
C PRO A 429 12.17 0.07 -29.16
N ASP A 430 13.14 0.27 -30.05
CA ASP A 430 14.56 -0.10 -29.84
C ASP A 430 15.49 1.08 -29.47
N ASP A 431 14.97 2.31 -29.33
CA ASP A 431 15.82 3.45 -28.98
C ASP A 431 15.93 3.61 -27.45
N ARG A 432 17.08 3.21 -26.87
CA ARG A 432 17.38 3.34 -25.43
C ARG A 432 17.26 4.79 -24.94
N VAL A 433 17.60 5.77 -25.77
CA VAL A 433 17.43 7.20 -25.44
C VAL A 433 15.96 7.47 -25.13
N SER A 434 15.06 7.03 -26.02
CA SER A 434 13.61 7.21 -25.85
C SER A 434 13.06 6.51 -24.60
N VAL A 435 13.58 5.33 -24.24
CA VAL A 435 13.15 4.59 -23.04
C VAL A 435 13.49 5.37 -21.77
N PHE A 436 14.75 5.77 -21.62
CA PHE A 436 15.20 6.47 -20.40
C PHE A 436 14.71 7.92 -20.35
N GLU A 437 14.54 8.60 -21.49
CA GLU A 437 13.93 9.93 -21.55
C GLU A 437 12.46 9.89 -21.12
N GLN A 438 11.70 8.85 -21.50
CA GLN A 438 10.33 8.66 -21.03
C GLN A 438 10.26 8.37 -19.52
N ILE A 439 11.15 7.52 -19.01
CA ILE A 439 11.26 7.21 -17.58
C ILE A 439 11.52 8.51 -16.79
N TYR A 440 12.49 9.31 -17.22
CA TYR A 440 12.86 10.56 -16.56
C TYR A 440 11.75 11.60 -16.62
N THR A 441 11.21 11.87 -17.82
CA THR A 441 10.19 12.90 -18.04
C THR A 441 8.89 12.61 -17.28
N ARG A 442 8.49 11.34 -17.21
CA ARG A 442 7.28 10.91 -16.50
C ARG A 442 7.50 10.68 -15.01
N ASN A 443 8.73 10.85 -14.51
CA ASN A 443 9.12 10.42 -13.16
C ASN A 443 8.62 8.99 -12.87
N ALA A 444 8.83 8.07 -13.81
CA ALA A 444 8.22 6.73 -13.79
C ALA A 444 8.70 5.87 -12.60
N TRP A 445 9.85 6.21 -12.02
CA TRP A 445 10.36 5.59 -10.79
C TRP A 445 9.79 6.21 -9.49
N GLN A 446 8.86 7.16 -9.61
CA GLN A 446 7.98 7.65 -8.55
C GLN A 446 8.68 8.13 -7.26
N SER A 447 9.76 8.90 -7.41
CA SER A 447 10.43 9.54 -6.27
C SER A 447 10.10 11.03 -6.24
N SER A 448 9.71 11.53 -5.07
CA SER A 448 9.43 12.95 -4.84
C SER A 448 10.69 13.80 -4.67
N GLU A 449 11.83 13.17 -4.36
CA GLU A 449 13.11 13.83 -4.11
C GLU A 449 14.03 13.83 -5.33
N SER A 450 14.09 12.73 -6.07
CA SER A 450 15.04 12.53 -7.18
C SER A 450 14.36 11.83 -8.36
N ARG A 451 14.48 12.40 -9.56
CA ARG A 451 13.94 11.80 -10.80
C ARG A 451 14.75 10.58 -11.26
N SER A 452 15.94 10.39 -10.70
CA SER A 452 16.76 9.18 -10.86
C SER A 452 16.29 8.01 -9.96
N GLY A 453 15.12 8.14 -9.34
CA GLY A 453 14.48 7.10 -8.54
C GLY A 453 14.86 7.10 -7.06
N PRO A 454 14.21 6.26 -6.25
CA PRO A 454 14.35 6.25 -4.79
C PRO A 454 15.76 5.85 -4.32
N GLY A 455 16.52 5.11 -5.15
CA GLY A 455 17.90 4.73 -4.87
C GLY A 455 18.87 5.93 -4.79
N SER A 456 18.47 7.10 -5.28
CA SER A 456 19.26 8.33 -5.33
C SER A 456 18.86 9.36 -4.25
N THR A 457 17.97 8.98 -3.34
CA THR A 457 17.57 9.82 -2.19
C THR A 457 18.71 9.97 -1.17
N LEU A 458 18.70 11.07 -0.42
CA LEU A 458 19.70 11.36 0.61
C LEU A 458 19.73 10.34 1.74
N GLU A 459 18.56 9.79 2.08
CA GLU A 459 18.42 8.70 3.06
C GLU A 459 19.10 7.42 2.54
N ARG A 460 18.74 6.97 1.33
CA ARG A 460 19.27 5.71 0.77
C ARG A 460 20.76 5.77 0.45
N THR A 461 21.32 6.96 0.26
CA THR A 461 22.73 7.17 -0.11
C THR A 461 23.60 7.56 1.09
N GLU A 462 23.08 7.61 2.32
CA GLU A 462 23.85 8.03 3.50
C GLU A 462 25.18 7.28 3.66
N ILE A 463 25.14 5.94 3.60
CA ILE A 463 26.34 5.10 3.70
C ILE A 463 27.30 5.37 2.54
N LEU A 464 26.77 5.45 1.31
CA LEU A 464 27.58 5.72 0.13
C LEU A 464 28.32 7.06 0.25
N ARG A 465 27.63 8.13 0.67
CA ARG A 465 28.21 9.46 0.82
C ARG A 465 29.30 9.50 1.90
N ARG A 466 29.20 8.64 2.91
CA ARG A 466 30.21 8.51 3.97
C ARG A 466 31.43 7.69 3.53
N GLU A 467 31.22 6.57 2.85
CA GLU A 467 32.26 5.57 2.58
C GLU A 467 32.98 5.77 1.23
N LEU A 468 32.32 6.36 0.23
CA LEU A 468 32.89 6.54 -1.11
C LEU A 468 34.09 7.48 -1.14
N PRO A 469 34.07 8.68 -0.51
CA PRO A 469 35.23 9.59 -0.55
C PRO A 469 36.55 8.98 -0.01
N PRO A 470 36.59 8.38 1.21
CA PRO A 470 37.84 7.78 1.70
C PRO A 470 38.27 6.57 0.87
N MET A 471 37.33 5.83 0.28
CA MET A 471 37.65 4.72 -0.62
C MET A 471 38.34 5.21 -1.91
N LEU A 472 37.80 6.22 -2.58
CA LEU A 472 38.42 6.79 -3.78
C LEU A 472 39.82 7.35 -3.50
N ALA A 473 40.00 7.98 -2.33
CA ALA A 473 41.30 8.46 -1.89
C ALA A 473 42.32 7.31 -1.71
N ARG A 474 41.91 6.18 -1.10
CA ARG A 474 42.78 4.99 -0.97
C ARG A 474 43.17 4.39 -2.32
N LEU A 475 42.26 4.39 -3.28
CA LEU A 475 42.51 3.88 -4.64
C LEU A 475 43.34 4.86 -5.50
N GLY A 476 43.59 6.07 -5.01
CA GLY A 476 44.33 7.11 -5.74
C GLY A 476 43.56 7.66 -6.94
N VAL A 477 42.22 7.63 -6.91
CA VAL A 477 41.37 8.14 -7.99
C VAL A 477 41.37 9.66 -7.96
N ARG A 478 41.76 10.29 -9.06
CA ARG A 478 41.73 11.75 -9.25
C ARG A 478 40.71 12.18 -10.29
N THR A 479 40.42 11.34 -11.28
CA THR A 479 39.35 11.55 -12.27
C THR A 479 38.29 10.46 -12.16
N LEU A 480 37.07 10.84 -11.80
CA LEU A 480 35.92 9.93 -11.69
C LEU A 480 34.93 10.17 -12.84
N VAL A 481 34.65 9.12 -13.60
CA VAL A 481 33.56 9.09 -14.58
C VAL A 481 32.35 8.44 -13.94
N ASP A 482 31.21 9.12 -13.88
CA ASP A 482 29.98 8.64 -13.27
C ASP A 482 28.94 8.40 -14.36
N ALA A 483 28.72 7.15 -14.71
CA ALA A 483 28.00 6.73 -15.90
C ALA A 483 27.03 5.58 -15.58
N PRO A 484 25.72 5.85 -15.45
CA PRO A 484 25.04 7.14 -15.56
C PRO A 484 25.16 7.99 -14.28
N CYS A 485 25.20 9.32 -14.44
CA CYS A 485 25.25 10.27 -13.33
C CYS A 485 23.88 10.67 -12.76
N GLY A 486 22.80 10.45 -13.52
CA GLY A 486 21.45 10.85 -13.14
C GLY A 486 21.34 12.36 -12.84
N ASP A 487 20.31 12.76 -12.12
CA ASP A 487 20.05 14.14 -11.68
C ASP A 487 21.04 14.68 -10.62
N CYS A 488 22.13 13.95 -10.35
CA CYS A 488 23.19 14.32 -9.41
C CYS A 488 22.70 14.59 -7.97
N ASN A 489 21.50 14.08 -7.60
CA ASN A 489 20.82 14.45 -6.36
C ASN A 489 21.68 14.20 -5.11
N TRP A 490 22.19 12.99 -4.92
CA TRP A 490 23.04 12.68 -3.76
C TRP A 490 24.49 13.15 -3.93
N ARG A 491 24.98 13.14 -5.17
CA ARG A 491 26.38 13.43 -5.52
C ARG A 491 26.75 14.88 -5.20
N GLN A 492 25.83 15.83 -5.37
CA GLN A 492 26.03 17.25 -4.99
C GLN A 492 26.30 17.44 -3.48
N HIS A 493 25.85 16.50 -2.65
CA HIS A 493 26.03 16.53 -1.18
C HIS A 493 27.23 15.71 -0.70
N THR A 494 28.14 15.36 -1.61
CA THR A 494 29.32 14.53 -1.30
C THR A 494 30.59 15.27 -1.68
N ALA A 495 31.38 15.64 -0.69
CA ALA A 495 32.71 16.21 -0.92
C ALA A 495 33.69 15.08 -1.26
N ILE A 496 34.23 15.12 -2.47
CA ILE A 496 35.26 14.19 -2.95
C ILE A 496 36.37 15.04 -3.55
N ASP A 497 37.61 14.84 -3.08
CA ASP A 497 38.77 15.53 -3.63
C ASP A 497 39.20 14.87 -4.95
N LEU A 498 38.76 15.45 -6.07
CA LEU A 498 39.02 15.01 -7.43
C LEU A 498 39.53 16.18 -8.28
N ASP A 499 40.45 15.88 -9.18
CA ASP A 499 40.87 16.83 -10.23
C ASP A 499 39.77 17.00 -11.27
N ALA A 500 39.00 15.94 -11.56
CA ALA A 500 37.85 15.99 -12.45
C ALA A 500 36.73 15.00 -12.06
N TYR A 501 35.49 15.47 -12.13
CA TYR A 501 34.29 14.65 -12.10
C TYR A 501 33.55 14.80 -13.44
N ILE A 502 33.25 13.67 -14.07
CA ILE A 502 32.66 13.61 -15.39
C ILE A 502 31.36 12.82 -15.29
N GLY A 503 30.22 13.51 -15.23
CA GLY A 503 28.91 12.87 -15.25
C GLY A 503 28.51 12.53 -16.69
N VAL A 504 28.17 11.28 -16.95
CA VAL A 504 27.69 10.82 -18.26
C VAL A 504 26.27 10.34 -18.10
N ASP A 505 25.38 10.64 -19.04
CA ASP A 505 24.02 10.08 -19.04
C ASP A 505 23.49 10.04 -20.48
N ILE A 506 22.55 9.14 -20.73
CA ILE A 506 21.91 8.96 -22.04
C ILE A 506 20.78 9.98 -22.26
N VAL A 507 20.25 10.59 -21.19
CA VAL A 507 19.09 11.50 -21.26
C VAL A 507 19.55 12.95 -21.57
N PRO A 508 19.25 13.51 -22.76
CA PRO A 508 19.74 14.83 -23.15
C PRO A 508 19.27 15.98 -22.25
N THR A 509 17.99 15.97 -21.86
CA THR A 509 17.40 17.02 -21.02
C THR A 509 18.02 17.06 -19.63
N LEU A 510 18.29 15.89 -19.04
CA LEU A 510 18.94 15.73 -17.74
C LEU A 510 20.36 16.29 -17.76
N ILE A 511 21.14 15.98 -18.80
CA ILE A 511 22.51 16.50 -18.95
C ILE A 511 22.50 18.02 -19.07
N GLU A 512 21.59 18.59 -19.86
CA GLU A 512 21.47 20.03 -20.00
C GLU A 512 21.07 20.72 -18.68
N GLU A 513 20.15 20.12 -17.91
CA GLU A 513 19.79 20.59 -16.58
C GLU A 513 20.98 20.52 -15.60
N ASN A 514 21.74 19.43 -15.58
CA ASN A 514 22.91 19.28 -14.72
C ASN A 514 23.99 20.30 -15.02
N ARG A 515 24.29 20.56 -16.31
CA ARG A 515 25.24 21.61 -16.72
C ARG A 515 24.85 22.99 -16.19
N ARG A 516 23.55 23.30 -16.15
CA ARG A 516 23.03 24.57 -15.63
C ARG A 516 23.04 24.64 -14.10
N ARG A 517 22.66 23.54 -13.44
CA ARG A 517 22.51 23.46 -11.98
C ARG A 517 23.84 23.37 -11.24
N PHE A 518 24.85 22.76 -11.84
CA PHE A 518 26.12 22.44 -11.18
C PHE A 518 27.34 23.05 -11.90
N PRO A 519 27.43 24.39 -12.00
CA PRO A 519 28.62 25.04 -12.53
C PRO A 519 29.77 24.91 -11.52
N HIS A 520 30.69 23.98 -11.77
CA HIS A 520 31.86 23.76 -10.92
C HIS A 520 33.10 23.57 -11.80
N PRO A 521 34.26 24.16 -11.45
CA PRO A 521 35.45 24.16 -12.33
C PRO A 521 35.94 22.76 -12.73
N ASN A 522 35.78 21.80 -11.82
CA ASN A 522 36.24 20.43 -12.02
C ASN A 522 35.11 19.47 -12.43
N TRP A 523 33.89 19.96 -12.67
CA TRP A 523 32.76 19.11 -13.05
C TRP A 523 32.37 19.36 -14.50
N ARG A 524 32.13 18.27 -15.23
CA ARG A 524 31.56 18.34 -16.57
C ARG A 524 30.52 17.24 -16.74
N PHE A 525 29.54 17.52 -17.60
CA PHE A 525 28.48 16.57 -17.91
C PHE A 525 28.46 16.32 -19.42
N GLU A 526 28.44 15.06 -19.83
CA GLU A 526 28.54 14.59 -21.22
C GLU A 526 27.34 13.71 -21.56
N LEU A 527 26.78 13.89 -22.76
CA LEU A 527 25.69 13.07 -23.27
C LEU A 527 26.30 11.88 -24.00
N ALA A 528 26.10 10.67 -23.49
CA ALA A 528 26.57 9.44 -24.13
C ALA A 528 25.81 8.22 -23.60
N ASP A 529 25.65 7.21 -24.45
CA ASP A 529 25.11 5.92 -24.08
C ASP A 529 26.20 5.00 -23.51
N LEU A 530 26.04 4.60 -22.24
CA LEU A 530 26.92 3.66 -21.54
C LEU A 530 27.18 2.35 -22.31
N VAL A 531 26.22 1.91 -23.12
CA VAL A 531 26.27 0.61 -23.82
C VAL A 531 27.06 0.69 -25.13
N GLU A 532 27.05 1.84 -25.81
CA GLU A 532 27.51 1.94 -27.21
C GLU A 532 28.57 3.03 -27.44
N ASP A 533 28.40 4.20 -26.85
CA ASP A 533 29.26 5.36 -27.11
C ASP A 533 30.57 5.28 -26.33
N ASP A 534 31.63 5.86 -26.87
CA ASP A 534 32.92 5.89 -26.16
C ASP A 534 32.83 6.75 -24.89
N LEU A 535 33.17 6.15 -23.74
CA LEU A 535 33.18 6.85 -22.47
C LEU A 535 34.42 7.75 -22.32
N PRO A 536 34.30 8.89 -21.61
CA PRO A 536 35.42 9.72 -21.24
C PRO A 536 36.51 8.94 -20.48
N ARG A 537 37.76 9.38 -20.61
CA ARG A 537 38.87 8.79 -19.85
C ARG A 537 38.84 9.28 -18.40
N GLY A 538 39.09 8.36 -17.47
CA GLY A 538 39.28 8.64 -16.04
C GLY A 538 39.97 7.48 -15.34
N ASP A 539 40.28 7.64 -14.06
CA ASP A 539 40.93 6.59 -13.27
C ASP A 539 39.92 5.50 -12.87
N ALA A 540 38.66 5.88 -12.66
CA ALA A 540 37.58 4.99 -12.29
C ALA A 540 36.27 5.34 -12.99
N VAL A 541 35.45 4.32 -13.27
CA VAL A 541 34.04 4.47 -13.70
C VAL A 541 33.13 4.02 -12.56
N LEU A 542 32.26 4.92 -12.09
CA LEU A 542 31.14 4.63 -11.20
C LEU A 542 29.90 4.35 -12.06
N CYS A 543 29.37 3.13 -11.96
CA CYS A 543 28.17 2.65 -12.64
C CYS A 543 27.18 2.13 -11.59
N ARG A 544 26.58 3.06 -10.84
CA ARG A 544 25.65 2.76 -9.75
C ARG A 544 24.21 2.69 -10.27
N ASP A 545 23.47 1.66 -9.84
CA ASP A 545 22.03 1.50 -10.10
C ASP A 545 21.59 1.59 -11.57
N ALA A 546 22.49 1.33 -12.51
CA ALA A 546 22.19 1.37 -13.94
C ALA A 546 22.08 -0.01 -14.57
N LEU A 547 23.04 -0.89 -14.27
CA LEU A 547 23.04 -2.27 -14.77
C LEU A 547 21.79 -3.02 -14.32
N ILE A 548 21.16 -2.60 -13.21
CA ILE A 548 19.89 -3.14 -12.70
C ILE A 548 18.69 -2.90 -13.65
N HIS A 549 18.85 -2.03 -14.66
CA HIS A 549 17.80 -1.65 -15.62
C HIS A 549 18.08 -2.09 -17.07
N LEU A 550 19.19 -2.79 -17.33
CA LEU A 550 19.57 -3.21 -18.68
C LEU A 550 19.21 -4.68 -18.96
N SER A 551 19.19 -5.11 -20.22
CA SER A 551 19.22 -6.56 -20.51
C SER A 551 20.58 -7.18 -20.14
N LEU A 552 20.68 -8.50 -19.98
CA LEU A 552 21.97 -9.18 -19.73
C LEU A 552 22.94 -8.95 -20.89
N ALA A 553 22.43 -8.90 -22.13
CA ALA A 553 23.21 -8.58 -23.32
C ALA A 553 23.76 -7.14 -23.26
N ASP A 554 22.93 -6.18 -22.86
CA ASP A 554 23.36 -4.79 -22.72
C ASP A 554 24.34 -4.59 -21.54
N ILE A 555 24.21 -5.35 -20.45
CA ILE A 555 25.23 -5.33 -19.38
C ILE A 555 26.57 -5.80 -19.94
N LEU A 556 26.62 -6.92 -20.67
CA LEU A 556 27.89 -7.41 -21.24
C LEU A 556 28.53 -6.35 -22.15
N ARG A 557 27.72 -5.67 -22.97
CA ARG A 557 28.17 -4.57 -23.82
C ARG A 557 28.66 -3.36 -23.01
N ALA A 558 27.92 -2.96 -21.98
CA ALA A 558 28.29 -1.88 -21.08
C ALA A 558 29.62 -2.18 -20.36
N LEU A 559 29.80 -3.38 -19.81
CA LEU A 559 31.05 -3.80 -19.15
C LEU A 559 32.23 -3.78 -20.14
N SER A 560 32.01 -4.25 -21.37
CA SER A 560 33.01 -4.19 -22.46
C SER A 560 33.37 -2.73 -22.82
N ASN A 561 32.37 -1.86 -22.90
CA ASN A 561 32.55 -0.44 -23.19
C ASN A 561 33.30 0.29 -22.06
N ILE A 562 32.93 0.03 -20.81
CA ILE A 562 33.64 0.56 -19.63
C ILE A 562 35.10 0.16 -19.65
N ARG A 563 35.42 -1.10 -20.00
CA ARG A 563 36.82 -1.55 -20.14
C ARG A 563 37.55 -0.83 -21.28
N ARG A 564 36.86 -0.52 -22.39
CA ARG A 564 37.42 0.23 -23.53
C ARG A 564 37.77 1.68 -23.17
N SER A 565 37.12 2.28 -22.17
CA SER A 565 37.44 3.64 -21.69
C SER A 565 38.89 3.81 -21.22
N GLY A 566 39.55 2.71 -20.83
CA GLY A 566 40.89 2.70 -20.28
C GLY A 566 40.97 3.05 -18.79
N ALA A 567 39.84 3.15 -18.09
CA ALA A 567 39.83 3.30 -16.63
C ALA A 567 40.49 2.11 -15.93
N LYS A 568 41.03 2.35 -14.73
CA LYS A 568 41.68 1.33 -13.91
C LYS A 568 40.66 0.55 -13.07
N TYR A 569 39.65 1.25 -12.54
CA TYR A 569 38.67 0.69 -11.64
C TYR A 569 37.24 0.81 -12.17
N LEU A 570 36.43 -0.23 -11.91
CA LEU A 570 34.97 -0.21 -12.02
C LEU A 570 34.37 -0.24 -10.63
N LEU A 571 33.51 0.73 -10.31
CA LEU A 571 32.66 0.72 -9.13
C LEU A 571 31.23 0.49 -9.61
N ALA A 572 30.63 -0.66 -9.31
CA ALA A 572 29.30 -0.99 -9.81
C ALA A 572 28.40 -1.66 -8.77
N THR A 573 27.09 -1.44 -8.92
CA THR A 573 26.10 -2.09 -8.05
C THR A 573 26.02 -3.59 -8.35
N SER A 574 26.09 -4.40 -7.29
CA SER A 574 25.87 -5.85 -7.34
C SER A 574 25.05 -6.31 -6.14
N HIS A 575 24.33 -7.42 -6.26
CA HIS A 575 23.50 -7.99 -5.21
C HIS A 575 23.98 -9.40 -4.86
N GLU A 576 24.73 -9.54 -3.76
CA GLU A 576 25.42 -10.78 -3.40
C GLU A 576 24.48 -11.90 -2.94
N THR A 577 23.24 -11.56 -2.58
CA THR A 577 22.20 -12.51 -2.14
C THR A 577 21.52 -13.24 -3.30
N ILE A 578 21.73 -12.80 -4.54
CA ILE A 578 21.12 -13.42 -5.72
C ILE A 578 21.93 -14.63 -6.16
N SER A 579 21.24 -15.74 -6.42
CA SER A 579 21.79 -17.06 -6.78
C SER A 579 21.92 -17.27 -8.31
N ALA A 580 21.22 -16.49 -9.13
CA ALA A 580 21.32 -16.48 -10.58
C ALA A 580 20.86 -15.14 -11.20
N ASN A 581 21.49 -14.70 -12.30
CA ASN A 581 21.05 -13.51 -13.04
C ASN A 581 19.90 -13.85 -14.00
N THR A 582 18.81 -13.09 -13.95
CA THR A 582 17.69 -13.17 -14.88
C THR A 582 17.68 -11.98 -15.84
N ASP A 583 17.21 -12.21 -17.06
CA ASP A 583 17.16 -11.18 -18.10
C ASP A 583 15.88 -10.34 -18.02
N VAL A 584 15.97 -9.08 -18.43
CA VAL A 584 14.82 -8.17 -18.56
C VAL A 584 14.95 -7.35 -19.83
N THR A 585 13.82 -6.80 -20.30
CA THR A 585 13.85 -5.75 -21.32
C THR A 585 14.45 -4.48 -20.72
N THR A 586 15.37 -3.83 -21.44
CA THR A 586 16.01 -2.58 -21.02
C THR A 586 14.96 -1.52 -20.66
N GLY A 587 15.12 -0.88 -19.50
CA GLY A 587 14.14 -0.01 -18.84
C GLY A 587 13.36 -0.69 -17.71
N GLY A 588 13.32 -2.03 -17.67
CA GLY A 588 12.80 -2.81 -16.54
C GLY A 588 13.68 -2.71 -15.29
N TRP A 589 13.40 -3.49 -14.25
CA TRP A 589 14.22 -3.51 -13.03
C TRP A 589 14.38 -4.92 -12.49
N ARG A 590 15.60 -5.25 -12.03
CA ARG A 590 15.94 -6.48 -11.29
C ARG A 590 17.30 -6.36 -10.61
N SER A 591 17.47 -7.07 -9.50
CA SER A 591 18.77 -7.30 -8.88
C SER A 591 19.69 -8.10 -9.80
N VAL A 592 20.95 -7.69 -9.89
CA VAL A 592 22.00 -8.41 -10.63
C VAL A 592 23.20 -8.67 -9.73
N ASN A 593 23.74 -9.88 -9.83
CA ASN A 593 24.99 -10.29 -9.22
C ASN A 593 26.08 -10.40 -10.29
N LEU A 594 26.99 -9.43 -10.29
CA LEU A 594 28.09 -9.33 -11.25
C LEU A 594 29.10 -10.48 -11.15
N MET A 595 29.14 -11.20 -10.02
CA MET A 595 30.04 -12.35 -9.82
C MET A 595 29.50 -13.66 -10.41
N LEU A 596 28.22 -13.68 -10.81
CA LEU A 596 27.58 -14.87 -11.40
C LEU A 596 27.55 -14.79 -12.93
N ALA A 597 27.28 -15.94 -13.55
CA ALA A 597 27.04 -16.00 -15.00
C ALA A 597 25.88 -15.05 -15.41
N PRO A 598 25.96 -14.40 -16.58
CA PRO A 598 26.99 -14.54 -17.61
C PRO A 598 28.25 -13.68 -17.40
N PHE A 599 28.29 -12.80 -16.40
CA PHE A 599 29.35 -11.80 -16.21
C PHE A 599 30.61 -12.37 -15.56
N ASN A 600 30.42 -13.30 -14.59
CA ASN A 600 31.49 -14.06 -13.93
C ASN A 600 32.67 -13.20 -13.44
N LEU A 601 32.39 -12.01 -12.90
CA LEU A 601 33.43 -11.16 -12.34
C LEU A 601 34.06 -11.83 -11.11
N PRO A 602 35.36 -11.61 -10.85
CA PRO A 602 35.96 -12.10 -9.62
C PRO A 602 35.32 -11.41 -8.40
N PRO A 603 35.53 -11.93 -7.18
CA PRO A 603 35.18 -11.20 -5.96
C PRO A 603 35.74 -9.77 -6.02
N PRO A 604 34.98 -8.75 -5.59
CA PRO A 604 35.44 -7.37 -5.64
C PRO A 604 36.64 -7.16 -4.69
N LEU A 605 37.56 -6.28 -5.08
CA LEU A 605 38.74 -5.90 -4.29
C LEU A 605 38.35 -5.27 -2.95
N GLU A 606 37.38 -4.36 -3.01
CA GLU A 606 36.73 -3.73 -1.88
C GLU A 606 35.23 -3.64 -2.19
N ARG A 607 34.40 -3.45 -1.16
CA ARG A 607 32.96 -3.24 -1.33
C ARG A 607 32.40 -2.31 -0.27
N ILE A 608 31.45 -1.46 -0.67
CA ILE A 608 30.60 -0.69 0.26
C ILE A 608 29.27 -1.44 0.37
N ILE A 609 28.89 -1.82 1.58
CA ILE A 609 27.58 -2.47 1.82
C ILE A 609 26.53 -1.37 1.92
N GLU A 610 25.78 -1.15 0.84
CA GLU A 610 24.71 -0.13 0.82
C GLU A 610 23.44 -0.63 1.53
N ASN A 611 23.14 -1.93 1.44
CA ASN A 611 22.03 -2.55 2.15
C ASN A 611 22.34 -4.01 2.50
N PRO A 612 22.67 -4.31 3.76
CA PRO A 612 22.96 -5.68 4.21
C PRO A 612 21.78 -6.65 4.02
N GLN A 613 20.54 -6.18 4.15
CA GLN A 613 19.34 -7.02 4.09
C GLN A 613 19.05 -7.48 2.66
N THR A 614 19.29 -6.65 1.66
CA THR A 614 19.11 -6.99 0.24
C THR A 614 20.38 -7.53 -0.41
N GLY A 615 21.51 -7.56 0.31
CA GLY A 615 22.82 -7.89 -0.24
C GLY A 615 23.34 -6.88 -1.26
N LYS A 616 22.78 -5.67 -1.31
CA LYS A 616 23.20 -4.62 -2.25
C LYS A 616 24.54 -4.06 -1.79
N ILE A 617 25.51 -4.17 -2.70
CA ILE A 617 26.84 -3.60 -2.54
C ILE A 617 27.16 -2.68 -3.70
N LEU A 618 28.04 -1.72 -3.45
CA LEU A 618 28.87 -1.12 -4.48
C LEU A 618 30.21 -1.87 -4.46
N GLY A 619 30.42 -2.77 -5.43
CA GLY A 619 31.65 -3.53 -5.56
C GLY A 619 32.69 -2.78 -6.39
N ILE A 620 33.97 -3.01 -6.09
CA ILE A 620 35.10 -2.38 -6.76
C ILE A 620 35.94 -3.46 -7.42
N TRP A 621 36.09 -3.37 -8.74
CA TRP A 621 36.87 -4.31 -9.55
C TRP A 621 38.00 -3.59 -10.27
N MET A 622 39.12 -4.28 -10.42
CA MET A 622 40.16 -3.85 -11.35
C MET A 622 39.78 -4.28 -12.75
N LEU A 623 39.67 -3.32 -13.68
CA LEU A 623 39.23 -3.60 -15.05
C LEU A 623 40.15 -4.59 -15.77
N ALA A 624 41.43 -4.63 -15.41
CA ALA A 624 42.41 -5.58 -15.94
C ALA A 624 42.12 -7.06 -15.57
N GLU A 625 41.48 -7.30 -14.42
CA GLU A 625 41.20 -8.63 -13.87
C GLU A 625 39.84 -9.19 -14.29
N MET A 626 39.04 -8.40 -15.02
CA MET A 626 37.75 -8.85 -15.54
C MET A 626 37.97 -9.86 -16.68
N PRO A 627 37.18 -10.97 -16.72
CA PRO A 627 37.29 -11.97 -17.78
C PRO A 627 37.07 -11.34 -19.16
N LEU A 628 37.86 -11.76 -20.14
CA LEU A 628 37.66 -11.41 -21.54
C LEU A 628 36.42 -12.17 -22.03
N SER A 629 35.30 -11.48 -22.22
CA SER A 629 34.10 -12.02 -22.87
C SER A 629 34.30 -12.18 -24.38
#